data_AF-A0A924MF14-F1
#
_entry.id   AF-A0A924MF14-F1
#
_cell.length_a   1.000
_cell.length_b   1.000
_cell.length_c   1.000
_cell.angle_alpha   90.00
_cell.angle_beta   90.00
_cell.angle_gamma   90.00
#
_symmetry.space_group_name_H-M   'P 1'
#
loop_
_entity.id
_entity.type
_entity.pdbx_description
1 polymer ?
#
loop_
_entity_poly.entity_id
_entity_poly.type
_entity_poly.pdbx_seq_one_letter_code
_entity_poly.pdbx_strand_id
1 'polypeptide(L)' 'MTIQVNTDNHIDGKEDFTSYIKDLFNEKLKRFDSHVTRIEVHLSDENAGRGGSDDKKCNIEARIESHDPIFASATSNEM' A
#
# COMPACT_ATOMS: atom_id res chain seq x y z
N MET A 1 12.49 0.69 9.38
CA MET A 1 11.58 0.82 8.22
C MET A 1 10.62 1.99 8.34
N THR A 2 10.44 2.81 7.30
CA THR A 2 9.39 3.84 7.21
C THR A 2 8.26 3.39 6.29
N ILE A 3 6.99 3.52 6.71
CA ILE A 3 5.83 3.12 5.90
C ILE A 3 4.97 4.35 5.60
N GLN A 4 4.76 4.64 4.31
CA GLN A 4 3.92 5.71 3.80
C GLN A 4 2.73 5.10 3.05
N VAL A 5 1.52 5.48 3.43
CA VAL A 5 0.28 5.03 2.79
C VAL A 5 -0.40 6.26 2.20
N ASN A 6 -0.61 6.23 0.89
CA ASN A 6 -1.26 7.27 0.11
C ASN A 6 -2.56 6.70 -0.44
N THR A 7 -3.68 7.33 -0.12
CA THR A 7 -5.01 6.99 -0.63
C THR A 7 -5.53 8.14 -1.48
N ASP A 8 -6.24 7.87 -2.56
CA ASP A 8 -6.98 8.90 -3.28
C ASP A 8 -8.20 9.41 -2.48
N ASN A 9 -9.00 10.31 -3.07
CA ASN A 9 -10.15 10.93 -2.42
C ASN A 9 -11.40 10.03 -2.31
N HIS A 10 -11.37 8.83 -2.86
CA HIS A 10 -12.53 7.95 -2.98
C HIS A 10 -12.48 6.74 -2.04
N ILE A 11 -11.38 6.58 -1.27
CA ILE A 11 -11.28 5.53 -0.25
C ILE A 11 -11.87 6.05 1.06
N ASP A 12 -12.95 5.43 1.53
CA ASP A 12 -13.55 5.68 2.85
C ASP A 12 -12.74 5.00 3.98
N GLY A 13 -12.78 5.54 5.20
CA GLY A 13 -12.12 4.91 6.36
C GLY A 13 -10.59 4.97 6.35
N LYS A 14 -10.01 5.98 5.70
CA LYS A 14 -8.56 6.12 5.43
C LYS A 14 -7.67 5.93 6.65
N GLU A 15 -8.07 6.43 7.83
CA GLU A 15 -7.23 6.39 9.03
C GLU A 15 -7.09 4.98 9.60
N ASP A 16 -8.20 4.25 9.76
CA ASP A 16 -8.21 2.87 10.25
C ASP A 16 -7.49 1.95 9.25
N PHE A 17 -7.77 2.13 7.96
CA PHE A 17 -7.15 1.32 6.92
C PHE A 17 -5.64 1.59 6.78
N THR A 18 -5.22 2.86 6.88
CA THR A 18 -3.80 3.22 6.92
C THR A 18 -3.09 2.59 8.11
N SER A 19 -3.73 2.59 9.27
CA SER A 19 -3.16 2.01 10.49
C SER A 19 -3.02 0.49 10.34
N TYR A 20 -4.06 -0.18 9.83
CA TYR A 20 -4.03 -1.61 9.52
C TYR A 20 -2.88 -1.98 8.59
N ILE A 21 -2.69 -1.25 7.49
CA ILE A 21 -1.61 -1.51 6.53
C ILE A 21 -0.23 -1.34 7.17
N LYS A 22 -0.06 -0.30 7.99
CA LYS A 22 1.21 -0.08 8.72
C LYS A 22 1.51 -1.24 9.66
N ASP A 23 0.54 -1.69 10.42
CA ASP A 23 0.70 -2.81 11.34
C ASP A 23 1.00 -4.11 10.60
N LEU A 24 0.30 -4.36 9.48
CA LEU A 24 0.54 -5.51 8.61
C LEU A 24 1.99 -5.55 8.12
N PHE A 25 2.51 -4.45 7.57
CA PHE A 25 3.90 -4.40 7.11
C PHE A 25 4.91 -4.52 8.25
N ASN A 26 4.66 -3.85 9.38
CA ASN A 26 5.51 -3.98 10.56
C ASN A 26 5.57 -5.42 11.07
N GLU A 27 4.46 -6.16 11.05
CA GLU A 27 4.43 -7.57 11.44
C GLU A 27 5.16 -8.45 10.41
N LYS A 28 4.76 -8.37 9.14
CA LYS A 28 5.24 -9.28 8.08
C LYS A 28 6.71 -9.07 7.72
N LEU A 29 7.20 -7.84 7.85
CA LEU A 29 8.57 -7.47 7.49
C LEU A 29 9.45 -7.18 8.70
N LYS A 30 8.99 -7.48 9.93
CA LYS A 30 9.75 -7.27 11.16
C LYS A 30 11.18 -7.79 11.11
N ARG A 31 11.39 -8.98 10.51
CA ARG A 31 12.72 -9.60 10.36
C ARG A 31 13.67 -8.80 9.46
N PHE A 32 13.13 -7.94 8.60
CA PHE A 32 13.87 -7.16 7.61
C PHE A 32 13.90 -5.66 7.93
N ASP A 33 13.46 -5.23 9.12
CA ASP A 33 13.33 -3.82 9.50
C ASP A 33 14.65 -3.02 9.41
N SER A 34 15.79 -3.71 9.54
CA SER A 34 17.13 -3.13 9.38
C SER A 34 17.60 -2.98 7.93
N HIS A 35 16.92 -3.61 6.96
CA HIS A 35 17.30 -3.60 5.54
C HIS A 35 16.27 -2.84 4.68
N VAL A 36 14.98 -2.92 5.04
CA VAL A 36 13.91 -2.19 4.34
C VAL A 36 13.86 -0.76 4.89
N THR A 37 14.29 0.18 4.06
CA THR A 37 14.37 1.60 4.44
C THR A 37 13.02 2.28 4.29
N ARG A 38 12.25 1.94 3.23
CA ARG A 38 10.94 2.53 2.98
C ARG A 38 9.98 1.58 2.28
N ILE A 39 8.70 1.68 2.63
CA ILE A 39 7.58 1.10 1.89
C ILE A 39 6.61 2.23 1.56
N GLU A 40 6.31 2.40 0.28
CA GLU A 40 5.26 3.28 -0.21
C GLU A 40 4.10 2.45 -0.74
N VAL A 41 2.90 2.76 -0.26
CA VAL A 41 1.66 2.13 -0.68
C VAL A 41 0.79 3.21 -1.30
N HIS A 42 0.35 2.99 -2.53
CA HIS A 42 -0.61 3.85 -3.22
C HIS A 42 -1.87 3.06 -3.50
N LEU A 43 -2.96 3.53 -2.91
CA LEU A 43 -4.28 2.96 -3.03
C LEU A 43 -5.17 3.93 -3.79
N SER A 44 -5.86 3.43 -4.81
CA SER A 44 -6.81 4.23 -5.58
C SER A 44 -8.07 3.44 -5.89
N ASP A 45 -9.19 4.15 -5.94
CA ASP A 45 -10.46 3.69 -6.49
C ASP A 45 -10.68 4.40 -7.84
N GLU A 46 -10.40 3.70 -8.93
CA GLU A 46 -10.40 4.26 -10.29
C GLU A 46 -11.81 4.66 -10.78
N ASN A 47 -12.88 4.15 -10.16
CA ASN A 47 -14.25 4.38 -10.64
C ASN A 47 -15.10 5.34 -9.78
N ALA A 48 -14.57 5.90 -8.69
CA ALA A 48 -15.26 6.92 -7.88
C ALA A 48 -16.74 6.54 -7.56
N GLY A 49 -17.00 5.27 -7.24
CA GLY A 49 -18.33 4.75 -6.93
C GLY A 49 -19.26 4.45 -8.13
N ARG A 50 -18.81 4.62 -9.38
CA ARG A 50 -19.55 4.14 -10.57
C ARG A 50 -19.17 2.69 -10.81
N GLY A 51 -19.95 1.76 -10.27
CA GLY A 51 -19.64 0.32 -10.31
C GLY A 51 -19.03 -0.19 -11.63
N GLY A 52 -18.00 -1.02 -11.49
CA GLY A 52 -17.25 -1.70 -12.55
C GLY A 52 -16.30 -2.72 -11.93
N SER A 53 -15.88 -3.74 -12.68
CA SER A 53 -14.88 -4.71 -12.20
C SER A 53 -13.47 -4.08 -12.15
N ASP A 54 -12.64 -4.52 -11.21
CA ASP A 54 -11.25 -4.08 -10.98
C ASP A 54 -11.11 -2.59 -10.65
N ASP A 55 -12.02 -2.08 -9.82
CA ASP A 55 -12.07 -0.65 -9.52
C ASP A 55 -11.11 -0.20 -8.41
N LYS A 56 -10.55 -1.12 -7.61
CA LYS A 56 -9.52 -0.82 -6.60
C LYS A 56 -8.15 -1.25 -7.08
N LYS A 57 -7.17 -0.37 -6.90
CA LYS A 57 -5.78 -0.61 -7.28
C LYS A 57 -4.85 -0.36 -6.11
N CYS A 58 -3.94 -1.30 -5.91
CA CYS A 58 -2.88 -1.23 -4.91
C CYS A 58 -1.53 -1.31 -5.61
N ASN A 59 -0.72 -0.26 -5.46
CA ASN A 59 0.67 -0.24 -5.89
C ASN A 59 1.58 -0.14 -4.67
N ILE A 60 2.61 -0.97 -4.62
CA ILE A 60 3.56 -1.01 -3.51
C ILE A 60 4.97 -0.88 -4.09
N GLU A 61 5.74 0.06 -3.54
CA GLU A 61 7.18 0.16 -3.77
C GLU A 61 7.92 -0.10 -2.46
N ALA A 62 8.83 -1.07 -2.47
CA ALA A 62 9.73 -1.36 -1.36
C ALA A 62 11.15 -0.92 -1.70
N ARG A 63 11.78 -0.14 -0.82
CA ARG A 63 13.17 0.30 -0.92
C ARG A 63 14.02 -0.45 0.10
N ILE A 64 15.03 -1.13 -0.39
CA ILE A 64 15.97 -1.93 0.40
C ILE A 64 17.33 -1.24 0.30
N GLU A 65 18.04 -1.15 1.41
CA GLU A 65 19.38 -0.55 1.44
C GLU A 65 20.30 -1.19 0.41
N SER A 66 21.01 -0.35 -0.36
CA SER A 66 21.95 -0.76 -1.41
C SER A 66 21.36 -1.62 -2.55
N HIS A 67 20.05 -1.61 -2.73
CA HIS A 67 19.37 -2.32 -3.83
C HIS A 67 18.41 -1.38 -4.58
N ASP A 68 18.10 -1.73 -5.82
CA ASP A 68 17.05 -1.06 -6.58
C ASP A 68 15.68 -1.28 -5.92
N PRO A 69 14.76 -0.30 -6.02
CA PRO A 69 13.39 -0.46 -5.54
C PRO A 69 12.67 -1.63 -6.22
N ILE A 70 11.84 -2.33 -5.45
CA ILE A 70 10.99 -3.42 -5.94
C ILE A 70 9.55 -2.91 -5.99
N PHE A 71 8.87 -3.12 -7.11
CA PHE A 71 7.51 -2.67 -7.34
C PHE A 71 6.54 -3.85 -7.55
N ALA A 72 5.35 -3.74 -6.96
CA ALA A 72 4.24 -4.66 -7.17
C ALA A 72 2.94 -3.88 -7.39
N SER A 73 2.06 -4.41 -8.25
CA SER A 73 0.75 -3.82 -8.55
C SER A 73 -0.31 -4.91 -8.61
N ALA A 74 -1.48 -4.65 -8.05
CA ALA A 74 -2.64 -5.53 -8.09
C ALA A 74 -3.94 -4.72 -8.17
N THR A 75 -4.96 -5.32 -8.79
CA THR A 75 -6.33 -4.80 -8.83
C THR A 75 -7.30 -5.78 -8.19
N SER A 76 -8.38 -5.25 -7.63
CA SER A 76 -9.45 -6.01 -7.00
C SER A 76 -10.76 -5.22 -7.01
N ASN A 77 -11.87 -5.91 -6.73
CA ASN A 77 -13.17 -5.26 -6.49
C ASN A 77 -13.35 -4.80 -5.03
N GLU A 78 -12.45 -5.22 -4.14
CA GLU A 78 -12.53 -5.04 -2.69
C GLU A 78 -11.15 -4.67 -2.13
N MET A 79 -11.09 -3.88 -1.06
CA MET A 79 -9.84 -3.50 -0.37
C MET A 79 -9.33 -4.56 0.61
#